data_AF-A0A948G554-F1
#
_entry.id   AF-A0A948G554-F1
#
_cell.length_a   1.000
_cell.length_b   1.000
_cell.length_c   1.000
_cell.angle_alpha   90.00
_cell.angle_beta   90.00
_cell.angle_gamma   90.00
#
_symmetry.space_group_name_H-M   'P 1'
#
loop_
_entity.id
_entity.type
_entity.pdbx_description
1 polymer ?
#
loop_
_entity_poly.entity_id
_entity_poly.type
_entity_poly.pdbx_seq_one_letter_code
_entity_poly.pdbx_strand_id
1 'polypeptide(L)'
;SPEIEASKMPVYLLVTDSEGMSVLTAWAAEKFTPEIIADTMKKLELENVVSHKKIIIPGYVSVLSGKLEDASGWSVMVGPKEASGIPKYLKEAWK
;
A
#
# COMPACT_ATOMS: atom_id res chain seq x y z
N SER A 1 -10.59 7.45 -5.56
CA SER A 1 -11.26 6.81 -4.41
C SER A 1 -11.67 7.94 -3.50
N PRO A 2 -12.95 8.03 -3.12
CA PRO A 2 -13.50 9.19 -2.44
C PRO A 2 -12.77 9.53 -1.13
N GLU A 3 -12.21 8.53 -0.44
CA GLU A 3 -11.45 8.69 0.79
C GLU A 3 -10.08 9.33 0.54
N ILE A 4 -9.42 8.96 -0.56
CA ILE A 4 -8.18 9.58 -1.01
C ILE A 4 -8.45 11.04 -1.42
N GLU A 5 -9.52 11.27 -2.18
CA GLU A 5 -9.90 12.61 -2.63
C GLU A 5 -10.28 13.51 -1.44
N ALA A 6 -10.91 12.95 -0.41
CA ALA A 6 -11.21 13.62 0.85
C ALA A 6 -9.96 14.03 1.64
N SER A 7 -8.83 13.34 1.43
CA SER A 7 -7.56 13.73 2.06
C SER A 7 -7.00 15.05 1.52
N LYS A 8 -7.44 15.48 0.33
CA LYS A 8 -6.94 16.64 -0.42
C LYS A 8 -5.43 16.62 -0.66
N MET A 9 -4.80 15.45 -0.62
CA MET A 9 -3.38 15.27 -0.92
C MET A 9 -3.20 14.42 -2.18
N PRO A 10 -2.24 14.78 -3.05
CA PRO A 10 -1.90 13.94 -4.20
C PRO A 10 -1.25 12.66 -3.69
N VAL A 11 -1.92 11.53 -3.89
CA VAL A 11 -1.41 10.20 -3.53
C VAL A 11 -1.60 9.24 -4.70
N TYR A 12 -0.69 8.27 -4.79
CA TYR A 12 -0.78 7.19 -5.75
C TYR A 12 -1.38 5.97 -5.07
N LEU A 13 -2.41 5.39 -5.70
CA LEU A 13 -3.01 4.14 -5.25
C LEU A 13 -2.48 3.00 -6.12
N LEU A 14 -1.66 2.13 -5.52
CA LEU A 14 -1.21 0.91 -6.16
C LEU A 14 -2.30 -0.16 -6.02
N VAL A 15 -2.87 -0.59 -7.15
CA VAL A 15 -3.83 -1.68 -7.19
C VAL A 15 -3.15 -2.90 -7.79
N THR A 16 -2.93 -3.92 -6.97
CA THR A 16 -2.45 -5.24 -7.43
C THR A 16 -3.64 -6.06 -7.91
N ASP A 17 -3.46 -6.84 -8.98
CA ASP A 17 -4.50 -7.73 -9.48
C ASP A 17 -4.78 -8.85 -8.44
N SER A 18 -5.93 -8.75 -7.79
CA SER A 18 -6.42 -9.73 -6.82
C SER A 18 -7.65 -10.48 -7.34
N GLU A 19 -7.92 -10.46 -8.65
CA GLU A 19 -9.13 -11.02 -9.28
C GLU A 19 -10.43 -10.50 -8.65
N GLY A 20 -10.44 -9.23 -8.23
CA GLY A 20 -11.60 -8.60 -7.60
C GLY A 20 -11.85 -9.02 -6.15
N MET A 21 -10.90 -9.70 -5.50
CA MET A 21 -11.01 -10.08 -4.09
C MET A 21 -10.64 -8.93 -3.15
N SER A 22 -11.31 -8.91 -1.99
CA SER A 22 -10.96 -8.04 -0.86
C SER A 22 -9.55 -8.34 -0.33
N VAL A 23 -8.90 -7.34 0.28
CA VAL A 23 -7.51 -7.44 0.80
C VAL A 23 -7.28 -8.67 1.66
N LEU A 24 -8.19 -8.97 2.60
CA LEU A 24 -8.07 -10.14 3.48
C LEU A 24 -8.20 -11.46 2.73
N THR A 25 -9.14 -11.53 1.78
CA THR A 25 -9.36 -12.72 0.95
C THR A 25 -8.19 -12.95 0.01
N ALA A 26 -7.67 -11.89 -0.60
CA ALA A 26 -6.51 -11.94 -1.47
C ALA A 26 -5.25 -12.37 -0.71
N TRP A 27 -5.08 -11.90 0.53
CA TRP A 27 -4.01 -12.35 1.41
C TRP A 27 -4.15 -13.83 1.78
N ALA A 28 -5.34 -14.27 2.17
CA ALA A 28 -5.63 -15.68 2.48
C ALA A 28 -5.50 -16.61 1.26
N ALA A 29 -5.76 -16.09 0.06
CA ALA A 29 -5.61 -16.80 -1.21
C ALA A 29 -4.20 -16.70 -1.81
N GLU A 30 -3.23 -16.17 -1.06
CA GLU A 30 -1.82 -16.01 -1.49
C GLU A 30 -1.63 -15.14 -2.75
N LYS A 31 -2.65 -14.36 -3.12
CA LYS A 31 -2.63 -13.40 -4.23
C LYS A 31 -2.18 -12.01 -3.81
N PHE A 32 -2.13 -11.75 -2.51
CA PHE A 32 -1.62 -10.51 -1.92
C PHE A 32 -0.38 -10.80 -1.07
N THR A 33 0.73 -11.13 -1.73
CA THR A 33 2.01 -11.44 -1.09
C THR A 33 3.03 -10.31 -1.27
N PRO A 34 4.02 -10.20 -0.37
CA PRO A 34 5.09 -9.20 -0.48
C PRO A 34 5.81 -9.24 -1.82
N GLU A 35 6.00 -10.44 -2.37
CA GLU A 35 6.69 -10.68 -3.63
C GLU A 35 5.88 -10.13 -4.82
N ILE A 36 4.57 -10.43 -4.88
CA ILE A 36 3.68 -9.90 -5.93
C ILE A 36 3.63 -8.38 -5.88
N ILE A 37 3.53 -7.80 -4.68
CA ILE A 37 3.52 -6.35 -4.50
C ILE A 37 4.85 -5.76 -4.98
N ALA A 38 5.99 -6.27 -4.52
CA ALA A 38 7.32 -5.78 -4.91
C ALA A 38 7.58 -5.92 -6.42
N ASP A 39 7.16 -7.02 -7.03
CA ASP A 39 7.22 -7.22 -8.49
C ASP A 39 6.36 -6.20 -9.23
N THR A 40 5.14 -5.95 -8.75
CA THR A 40 4.25 -4.92 -9.32
C THR A 40 4.83 -3.52 -9.18
N MET A 41 5.45 -3.20 -8.03
CA MET A 41 6.14 -1.93 -7.81
C MET A 41 7.29 -1.71 -8.80
N LYS A 42 8.08 -2.76 -9.07
CA LYS A 42 9.16 -2.75 -10.07
C LYS A 42 8.63 -2.63 -11.49
N LYS A 43 7.59 -3.39 -11.84
CA LYS A 43 6.93 -3.35 -13.17
C LYS A 43 6.35 -1.97 -13.50
N LEU A 44 5.82 -1.28 -12.50
CA LEU A 44 5.29 0.08 -12.64
C LEU A 44 6.35 1.16 -12.47
N GLU A 45 7.60 0.78 -12.25
CA GLU A 45 8.74 1.68 -12.06
C GLU A 45 8.42 2.81 -11.06
N LEU A 46 7.84 2.47 -9.90
CA LEU A 46 7.39 3.48 -8.92
C LEU A 46 8.50 4.42 -8.47
N GLU A 47 9.76 3.99 -8.55
CA GLU A 47 10.94 4.83 -8.29
C GLU A 47 11.03 6.05 -9.23
N ASN A 48 10.46 5.96 -10.44
CA ASN A 48 10.39 7.05 -11.41
C ASN A 48 9.12 7.90 -11.24
N VAL A 49 8.09 7.38 -10.57
CA VAL A 49 6.80 8.08 -10.35
C VAL A 49 6.83 8.91 -9.07
N VAL A 50 7.44 8.39 -8.01
CA VAL A 50 7.54 9.07 -6.72
C VAL A 50 8.99 9.26 -6.30
N SER A 51 9.35 10.49 -5.90
CA SER A 51 10.71 10.81 -5.44
C SER A 51 11.05 10.24 -4.05
N HIS A 52 10.12 9.53 -3.41
CA HIS A 52 10.26 8.97 -2.07
C HIS A 52 10.11 7.45 -2.11
N LYS A 53 10.86 6.74 -1.25
CA LYS A 53 10.78 5.28 -1.11
C LYS A 53 9.92 4.87 0.08
N LYS A 54 8.70 5.39 0.16
CA LYS A 54 7.75 5.08 1.24
C LYS A 54 6.46 4.50 0.64
N ILE A 55 5.96 3.42 1.21
CA ILE A 55 4.69 2.79 0.83
C ILE A 55 3.81 2.61 2.05
N ILE A 56 2.50 2.78 1.90
CA ILE A 56 1.52 2.57 2.96
C ILE A 56 0.76 1.29 2.65
N ILE A 57 0.77 0.33 3.57
CA ILE A 57 -0.03 -0.89 3.46
C ILE A 57 -1.26 -0.84 4.38
N PRO A 58 -2.35 -1.51 4.03
CA PRO A 58 -3.52 -1.60 4.90
C PRO A 58 -3.18 -2.20 6.27
N GLY A 59 -3.80 -1.69 7.33
CA GLY A 59 -3.54 -2.17 8.70
C GLY A 59 -3.85 -3.65 8.93
N TYR A 60 -4.71 -4.25 8.09
CA TYR A 60 -5.02 -5.69 8.12
C TYR A 60 -3.87 -6.59 7.69
N VAL A 61 -2.95 -6.09 6.86
CA VAL A 61 -1.82 -6.83 6.32
C VAL A 61 -0.50 -6.33 6.91
N SER A 62 -0.54 -5.72 8.10
CA SER A 62 0.63 -5.21 8.81
C SER A 62 1.74 -6.25 8.99
N VAL A 63 1.36 -7.53 9.10
CA VAL A 63 2.30 -8.66 9.18
C VAL A 63 3.19 -8.83 7.94
N LEU A 64 2.77 -8.29 6.79
CA LEU A 64 3.54 -8.33 5.55
C LEU A 64 4.59 -7.21 5.48
N SER A 65 4.52 -6.18 6.34
CA SER A 65 5.38 -4.99 6.21
C SER A 65 6.86 -5.35 6.24
N GLY A 66 7.29 -6.19 7.17
CA GLY A 66 8.71 -6.55 7.30
C GLY A 66 9.24 -7.29 6.07
N LYS A 67 8.48 -8.27 5.56
CA LYS A 67 8.86 -9.00 4.34
C LYS A 67 8.81 -8.13 3.10
N LEU A 68 7.83 -7.22 3.02
CA LEU A 68 7.69 -6.30 1.90
C LEU A 68 8.81 -5.26 1.89
N GLU A 69 9.20 -4.74 3.05
CA GLU A 69 10.31 -3.82 3.20
C GLU A 69 11.62 -4.46 2.74
N ASP A 70 11.87 -5.71 3.11
CA ASP A 70 13.06 -6.47 2.68
C ASP A 70 13.04 -6.76 1.17
N ALA A 71 11.89 -7.18 0.63
CA ALA A 71 11.76 -7.54 -0.79
C ALA A 71 11.75 -6.33 -1.74
N SER A 72 11.13 -5.23 -1.33
CA SER A 72 11.02 -4.00 -2.14
C SER A 72 12.21 -3.06 -1.90
N GLY A 73 12.78 -3.04 -0.70
CA GLY A 73 13.74 -2.02 -0.26
C GLY A 73 13.11 -0.66 0.02
N TRP A 74 11.78 -0.59 0.15
CA TRP A 74 11.02 0.62 0.46
C TRP A 74 10.59 0.62 1.91
N SER A 75 10.52 1.81 2.51
CA SER A 75 10.01 1.95 3.87
C SER A 75 8.51 1.67 3.91
N VAL A 76 8.11 0.61 4.60
CA VAL A 76 6.71 0.18 4.66
C VAL A 76 6.05 0.73 5.92
N MET A 77 5.05 1.59 5.73
CA MET A 77 4.25 2.16 6.80
C MET A 77 2.90 1.45 6.90
N VAL A 78 2.47 1.16 8.12
CA VAL A 78 1.18 0.52 8.39
C VAL A 78 0.10 1.60 8.50
N GLY A 79 -0.80 1.60 7.53
CA GLY A 79 -1.97 2.48 7.49
C GLY A 79 -3.13 1.98 8.36
N PRO A 80 -4.26 2.70 8.34
CA PRO A 80 -5.46 2.30 9.08
C PRO A 80 -6.06 1.00 8.53
N LYS A 81 -6.86 0.34 9.36
CA LYS A 81 -7.65 -0.85 8.94
C LYS A 81 -8.74 -0.46 7.94
N GLU A 82 -9.36 0.69 8.14
CA GLU A 82 -10.46 1.19 7.30
C GLU A 82 -10.02 2.36 6.43
N ALA A 83 -10.49 2.39 5.18
CA ALA A 83 -10.19 3.45 4.22
C ALA A 83 -10.65 4.84 4.71
N SER A 84 -11.73 4.90 5.50
CA SER A 84 -12.23 6.10 6.17
C SER A 84 -11.19 6.79 7.06
N GLY A 85 -10.20 6.03 7.56
CA GLY A 85 -9.10 6.56 8.39
C GLY A 85 -7.96 7.17 7.59
N ILE A 86 -7.89 6.95 6.26
CA ILE A 86 -6.79 7.41 5.39
C ILE A 86 -6.59 8.92 5.46
N PRO A 87 -7.63 9.78 5.38
CA PRO A 87 -7.44 11.23 5.43
C PRO A 87 -6.77 11.72 6.71
N LYS A 88 -7.10 11.08 7.85
CA LYS A 88 -6.54 11.43 9.16
C LYS A 88 -5.12 10.90 9.29
N TYR A 89 -4.90 9.63 8.92
CA TYR A 89 -3.59 9.00 8.93
C TYR A 89 -2.59 9.76 8.07
N LEU A 90 -2.96 10.13 6.85
CA LEU A 90 -2.07 10.88 5.96
C LEU A 90 -1.70 12.25 6.56
N LYS A 91 -2.62 12.95 7.23
CA LYS A 91 -2.29 14.24 7.88
C LYS A 91 -1.36 14.11 9.09
N GLU A 92 -1.42 12.99 9.82
CA GLU A 92 -0.62 12.78 11.03
C GLU A 92 0.72 12.09 10.75
N ALA A 93 0.70 11.03 9.94
CA ALA A 93 1.85 10.17 9.65
C ALA A 93 2.67 10.62 8.43
N TRP A 94 2.07 11.32 7.48
CA TRP A 94 2.77 11.86 6.32
C TRP A 94 3.18 13.32 6.59
N LYS A 95 4.36 13.48 7.20
CA LYS A 95 5.07 14.76 7.34
C LYS A 95 6.31 14.80 6.45
#